data_AF-A0AAW0YNR5-F1
#
_entry.id   AF-A0AAW0YNR5-F1
#
_cell.length_a   1.000
_cell.length_b   1.000
_cell.length_c   1.000
_cell.angle_alpha   90.00
_cell.angle_beta   90.00
_cell.angle_gamma   90.00
#
_symmetry.space_group_name_H-M   'P 1'
#
loop_
_entity.id
_entity.type
_entity.pdbx_description
1 polymer ?
#
loop_
_entity_poly.entity_id
_entity_poly.type
_entity_poly.pdbx_seq_one_letter_code
_entity_poly.pdbx_strand_id
1 'polypeptide(L)'
;MPVPPPQTARPPPLPPRKTTQTVPLRQPSLNTGTASTVPAPPLVRSRSPVHLPLYRRLLFPLDDVEKIPKLVIGDGDEVDLINERLHNLIALALRSYILSWYARFTRDRSLLPSIYSTIIRPTLSPILTEIYTSPDRICDFLLLDLPTILTLHIRTYWEARAAVGVGLVGDIGDGYHARLPLLCVSRSTGLSDEGSEVGIVVGGGRYTLSPLYLSTLSSTILHQNKEPDVQRLMAREVLARSIFAGVAKRMYEPWFWYSLFLKFAGEPGDPSSRGTQRRHGESKDEGGARGKKIDQIVWDHVASILSVLWGIWRMAISVMALYAASPAPSEFRTKHARCMDSILGVGRETTGVDGRAGLSAKTWRARLAWSVIEILVTLIGPVLDRLIPHLFHVHVLTPRTSLRLIDTVEKLLFPLDGYPGPSPIDPTPDEAADLKAKAEKRLGEIIPGPVRIIFCPTPTDVVRILEPISDPSCNAHLIGMVLDCLIATMIPDLAIGNTVLSSDATNGTDAEKVIFPGTESPTEVVSDHDLEEDLAEALGDG
;
A
#
# COMPACT_ATOMS: atom_id res chain seq x y z
N MET A 1 66.74 -24.42 -28.93
CA MET A 1 65.37 -24.91 -28.71
C MET A 1 64.65 -23.93 -27.79
N PRO A 2 63.67 -23.19 -28.32
CA PRO A 2 62.29 -23.38 -27.88
C PRO A 2 61.26 -23.28 -29.04
N VAL A 3 60.03 -23.66 -28.70
CA VAL A 3 58.87 -24.03 -29.52
C VAL A 3 58.19 -22.85 -30.23
N PRO A 4 57.73 -22.98 -31.49
CA PRO A 4 56.93 -21.96 -32.18
C PRO A 4 55.42 -22.02 -31.79
N PRO A 5 54.71 -20.88 -31.85
CA PRO A 5 53.30 -20.77 -31.43
C PRO A 5 52.30 -21.39 -32.45
N PRO A 6 51.09 -21.77 -31.99
CA PRO A 6 50.11 -22.49 -32.81
C PRO A 6 49.41 -21.58 -33.82
N GLN A 7 49.25 -22.10 -35.03
CA GLN A 7 48.60 -21.46 -36.17
C GLN A 7 47.07 -21.54 -36.05
N THR A 8 46.41 -20.41 -36.24
CA THR A 8 44.96 -20.22 -36.32
C THR A 8 44.38 -20.90 -37.57
N ALA A 9 43.45 -21.84 -37.37
CA ALA A 9 42.73 -22.50 -38.45
C ALA A 9 41.61 -21.60 -39.02
N ARG A 10 41.59 -21.48 -40.35
CA ARG A 10 40.63 -20.73 -41.15
C ARG A 10 39.38 -21.61 -41.43
N PRO A 11 38.14 -21.11 -41.29
CA PRO A 11 36.95 -21.89 -41.60
C PRO A 11 36.71 -22.01 -43.13
N PRO A 12 36.09 -23.13 -43.60
CA PRO A 12 35.84 -23.41 -45.01
C PRO A 12 34.65 -22.60 -45.60
N PRO A 13 34.58 -22.47 -46.94
CA PRO A 13 33.65 -21.58 -47.62
C PRO A 13 32.22 -22.15 -47.78
N LEU A 14 31.23 -21.26 -47.74
CA LEU A 14 29.80 -21.55 -47.96
C LEU A 14 29.49 -21.85 -49.45
N PRO A 15 28.59 -22.79 -49.77
CA PRO A 15 28.13 -23.05 -51.12
C PRO A 15 27.02 -22.06 -51.60
N PRO A 16 26.83 -21.92 -52.93
CA PRO A 16 26.15 -20.77 -53.53
C PRO A 16 24.61 -20.89 -53.61
N ARG A 17 24.01 -19.70 -53.54
CA ARG A 17 22.60 -19.32 -53.70
C ARG A 17 22.03 -19.73 -55.07
N LYS A 18 20.94 -20.50 -55.09
CA LYS A 18 20.10 -20.73 -56.29
C LYS A 18 18.87 -19.83 -56.26
N THR A 19 18.63 -19.19 -57.39
CA THR A 19 17.55 -18.25 -57.70
C THR A 19 16.27 -18.97 -58.14
N THR A 20 15.13 -18.35 -57.85
CA THR A 20 13.85 -18.37 -58.57
C THR A 20 13.14 -19.72 -58.79
N GLN A 21 12.06 -19.96 -58.06
CA GLN A 21 10.92 -20.72 -58.59
C GLN A 21 9.58 -20.10 -58.16
N THR A 22 8.83 -19.74 -59.18
CA THR A 22 7.43 -19.33 -59.29
C THR A 22 6.47 -20.28 -58.58
N VAL A 23 5.54 -19.73 -57.79
CA VAL A 23 4.37 -20.45 -57.23
C VAL A 23 3.12 -20.02 -58.01
N PRO A 24 2.28 -20.95 -58.50
CA PRO A 24 1.19 -20.65 -59.41
C PRO A 24 -0.11 -20.22 -58.71
N LEU A 25 -0.83 -19.32 -59.38
CA LEU A 25 -2.23 -18.96 -59.14
C LEU A 25 -3.11 -20.21 -59.25
N ARG A 26 -3.85 -20.57 -58.19
CA ARG A 26 -4.89 -21.61 -58.24
C ARG A 26 -6.26 -20.96 -58.27
N GLN A 27 -6.92 -21.03 -59.41
CA GLN A 27 -8.34 -20.71 -59.59
C GLN A 27 -9.24 -21.71 -58.85
N PRO A 28 -10.45 -21.30 -58.44
CA PRO A 28 -11.40 -22.17 -57.73
C PRO A 28 -12.15 -23.09 -58.71
N SER A 29 -12.18 -24.37 -58.38
CA SER A 29 -13.01 -25.38 -59.05
C SER A 29 -14.49 -25.21 -58.69
N LEU A 30 -15.32 -24.99 -59.71
CA LEU A 30 -16.76 -25.20 -59.67
C LEU A 30 -17.06 -26.66 -59.30
N ASN A 31 -17.83 -26.88 -58.23
CA ASN A 31 -18.58 -28.11 -58.04
C ASN A 31 -20.06 -27.76 -57.82
N THR A 32 -20.84 -28.09 -58.84
CA THR A 32 -22.30 -28.09 -58.84
C THR A 32 -22.77 -29.33 -58.09
N GLY A 33 -23.53 -29.13 -57.01
CA GLY A 33 -24.17 -30.19 -56.24
C GLY A 33 -25.46 -29.66 -55.63
N THR A 34 -26.56 -29.89 -56.33
CA THR A 34 -27.94 -29.63 -55.90
C THR A 34 -28.37 -30.64 -54.84
N ALA A 35 -28.82 -30.18 -53.66
CA ALA A 35 -30.08 -30.61 -53.04
C ALA A 35 -30.28 -30.08 -51.60
N SER A 36 -31.54 -29.70 -51.35
CA SER A 36 -32.25 -29.60 -50.08
C SER A 36 -32.17 -28.31 -49.25
N THR A 37 -33.20 -27.52 -49.50
CA THR A 37 -33.67 -26.31 -48.84
C THR A 37 -34.21 -26.61 -47.44
N VAL A 38 -33.50 -26.15 -46.40
CA VAL A 38 -34.09 -25.83 -45.08
C VAL A 38 -33.48 -24.49 -44.65
N PRO A 39 -34.26 -23.41 -44.51
CA PRO A 39 -33.70 -22.12 -44.11
C PRO A 39 -33.47 -22.10 -42.60
N ALA A 40 -32.23 -22.31 -42.17
CA ALA A 40 -31.77 -21.91 -40.84
C ALA A 40 -31.65 -20.37 -40.80
N PRO A 41 -32.00 -19.71 -39.68
CA PRO A 41 -31.89 -18.26 -39.56
C PRO A 41 -30.43 -17.80 -39.76
N PRO A 42 -30.19 -16.60 -40.32
CA PRO A 42 -28.86 -16.15 -40.65
C PRO A 42 -28.09 -15.88 -39.36
N LEU A 43 -27.19 -16.79 -38.99
CA LEU A 43 -26.09 -16.46 -38.08
C LEU A 43 -25.24 -15.40 -38.79
N VAL A 44 -25.47 -14.15 -38.43
CA VAL A 44 -24.61 -13.02 -38.73
C VAL A 44 -23.23 -13.39 -38.18
N ARG A 45 -22.37 -13.90 -39.06
CA ARG A 45 -20.98 -14.21 -38.73
C ARG A 45 -20.26 -12.87 -38.62
N SER A 46 -20.38 -12.25 -37.44
CA SER A 46 -19.66 -11.03 -37.10
C SER A 46 -18.15 -11.28 -37.28
N ARG A 47 -17.49 -10.24 -37.79
CA ARG A 47 -16.06 -10.11 -38.14
C ARG A 47 -15.13 -11.00 -37.31
N SER A 48 -14.10 -11.54 -37.95
CA SER A 48 -13.12 -12.43 -37.30
C SER A 48 -12.65 -11.83 -35.96
N PRO A 49 -12.63 -12.64 -34.87
CA PRO A 49 -12.42 -12.14 -33.51
C PRO A 49 -11.01 -11.58 -33.26
N VAL A 50 -10.12 -11.59 -34.26
CA VAL A 50 -8.71 -11.19 -34.14
C VAL A 50 -8.55 -9.70 -33.87
N HIS A 51 -9.47 -8.86 -34.34
CA HIS A 51 -9.41 -7.40 -34.16
C HIS A 51 -10.06 -6.89 -32.86
N LEU A 52 -10.68 -7.77 -32.07
CA LEU A 52 -11.31 -7.38 -30.80
C LEU A 52 -10.28 -7.35 -29.66
N PRO A 53 -10.42 -6.42 -28.69
CA PRO A 53 -9.54 -6.35 -27.54
C PRO A 53 -9.56 -7.66 -26.73
N LEU A 54 -8.45 -7.95 -26.02
CA LEU A 54 -8.21 -9.24 -25.37
C LEU A 54 -9.36 -9.66 -24.45
N TYR A 55 -9.86 -8.74 -23.63
CA TYR A 55 -10.92 -9.02 -22.66
C TYR A 55 -12.21 -9.49 -23.33
N ARG A 56 -12.57 -8.95 -24.51
CA ARG A 56 -13.75 -9.42 -25.26
C ARG A 56 -13.57 -10.84 -25.75
N ARG A 57 -12.38 -11.18 -26.24
CA ARG A 57 -12.09 -12.53 -26.75
C ARG A 57 -12.11 -13.61 -25.66
N LEU A 58 -11.70 -13.25 -24.44
CA LEU A 58 -11.55 -14.20 -23.33
C LEU A 58 -12.78 -14.26 -22.42
N LEU A 59 -13.39 -13.12 -22.09
CA LEU A 59 -14.48 -13.03 -21.11
C LEU A 59 -15.85 -13.06 -21.78
N PHE A 60 -15.97 -12.52 -22.99
CA PHE A 60 -17.26 -12.33 -23.68
C PHE A 60 -17.26 -12.88 -25.11
N PRO A 61 -16.94 -14.18 -25.32
CA PRO A 61 -16.84 -14.75 -26.66
C PRO A 61 -18.18 -14.85 -27.40
N LEU A 62 -19.31 -14.75 -26.69
CA LEU A 62 -20.66 -14.96 -27.22
C LEU A 62 -21.58 -13.73 -27.10
N ASP A 63 -21.14 -12.65 -26.43
CA ASP A 63 -21.98 -11.48 -26.18
C ASP A 63 -21.86 -10.43 -27.28
N ASP A 64 -22.94 -9.68 -27.50
CA ASP A 64 -22.99 -8.58 -28.47
C ASP A 64 -22.00 -7.46 -28.11
N VAL A 65 -21.35 -6.91 -29.14
CA VAL A 65 -20.28 -5.88 -29.06
C VAL A 65 -20.69 -4.64 -28.25
N GLU A 66 -21.99 -4.37 -28.14
CA GLU A 66 -22.58 -3.19 -27.50
C GLU A 66 -23.02 -3.41 -26.03
N LYS A 67 -23.13 -4.65 -25.55
CA LYS A 67 -23.68 -4.97 -24.22
C LYS A 67 -22.64 -5.61 -23.29
N ILE A 68 -21.56 -4.88 -23.02
CA ILE A 68 -20.56 -5.36 -22.06
C ILE A 68 -21.04 -5.03 -20.64
N PRO A 69 -21.09 -6.01 -19.71
CA PRO A 69 -21.47 -5.74 -18.34
C PRO A 69 -20.51 -4.72 -17.71
N LYS A 70 -21.04 -3.62 -17.16
CA LYS A 70 -20.23 -2.66 -16.40
C LYS A 70 -19.88 -3.24 -15.02
N LEU A 71 -18.62 -3.03 -14.60
CA LEU A 71 -18.14 -3.39 -13.25
C LEU A 71 -18.41 -2.23 -12.28
N VAL A 72 -18.04 -1.02 -12.69
CA VAL A 72 -18.38 0.24 -12.01
C VAL A 72 -19.66 0.78 -12.65
N ILE A 73 -20.72 0.88 -11.85
CA ILE A 73 -21.99 1.45 -12.30
C ILE A 73 -21.88 2.98 -12.18
N GLY A 74 -21.70 3.64 -13.32
CA GLY A 74 -21.62 5.10 -13.42
C GLY A 74 -21.74 5.57 -14.87
N ASP A 75 -22.05 6.85 -15.03
CA ASP A 75 -22.23 7.51 -16.33
C ASP A 75 -21.03 8.42 -16.64
N GLY A 76 -20.45 8.26 -17.84
CA GLY A 76 -19.38 9.11 -18.36
C GLY A 76 -18.29 8.34 -19.10
N ASP A 77 -17.69 8.99 -20.09
CA ASP A 77 -16.65 8.41 -20.95
C ASP A 77 -15.42 7.93 -20.15
N GLU A 78 -15.08 8.62 -19.05
CA GLU A 78 -13.97 8.23 -18.17
C GLU A 78 -14.27 6.94 -17.38
N VAL A 79 -15.53 6.72 -16.98
CA VAL A 79 -15.96 5.51 -16.27
C VAL A 79 -15.99 4.31 -17.21
N ASP A 80 -16.42 4.52 -18.45
CA ASP A 80 -16.38 3.48 -19.49
C ASP A 80 -14.94 3.06 -19.82
N LEU A 81 -14.00 4.02 -19.85
CA LEU A 81 -12.57 3.72 -20.01
C LEU A 81 -12.01 2.94 -18.80
N ILE A 82 -12.39 3.31 -17.58
CA ILE A 82 -12.01 2.57 -16.36
C ILE A 82 -12.54 1.14 -16.44
N ASN A 83 -13.81 0.96 -16.79
CA ASN A 83 -14.41 -0.36 -16.99
C ASN A 83 -13.63 -1.16 -18.03
N GLU A 84 -13.32 -0.60 -19.19
CA GLU A 84 -12.51 -1.29 -20.22
C GLU A 84 -11.14 -1.74 -19.68
N ARG A 85 -10.44 -0.86 -18.96
CA ARG A 85 -9.12 -1.16 -18.39
C ARG A 85 -9.19 -2.24 -17.31
N LEU A 86 -10.21 -2.21 -16.45
CA LEU A 86 -10.43 -3.29 -15.48
C LEU A 86 -10.72 -4.63 -16.15
N HIS A 87 -11.58 -4.65 -17.17
CA HIS A 87 -11.84 -5.89 -17.91
C HIS A 87 -10.57 -6.43 -18.57
N ASN A 88 -9.72 -5.55 -19.12
CA ASN A 88 -8.41 -5.94 -19.65
C ASN A 88 -7.52 -6.57 -18.56
N LEU A 89 -7.41 -5.91 -17.40
CA LEU A 89 -6.60 -6.41 -16.28
C LEU A 89 -7.11 -7.78 -15.78
N ILE A 90 -8.42 -7.94 -15.63
CA ILE A 90 -9.03 -9.21 -15.23
C ILE A 90 -8.77 -10.30 -16.27
N ALA A 91 -8.92 -9.99 -17.55
CA ALA A 91 -8.65 -10.94 -18.63
C ALA A 91 -7.18 -11.38 -18.65
N LEU A 92 -6.25 -10.46 -18.41
CA LEU A 92 -4.83 -10.76 -18.28
C LEU A 92 -4.57 -11.68 -17.07
N ALA A 93 -5.15 -11.36 -15.91
CA ALA A 93 -5.02 -12.17 -14.70
C ALA A 93 -5.57 -13.59 -14.86
N LEU A 94 -6.76 -13.75 -15.46
CA LEU A 94 -7.33 -15.08 -15.70
C LEU A 94 -6.52 -15.88 -16.71
N ARG A 95 -5.99 -15.21 -17.74
CA ARG A 95 -5.09 -15.85 -18.71
C ARG A 95 -3.79 -16.34 -18.07
N SER A 96 -3.17 -15.51 -17.22
CA SER A 96 -1.89 -15.82 -16.62
C SER A 96 -1.98 -16.85 -15.51
N TYR A 97 -2.98 -16.73 -14.63
CA TYR A 97 -3.05 -17.52 -13.39
C TYR A 97 -3.94 -18.74 -13.49
N ILE A 98 -4.90 -18.79 -14.42
CA ILE A 98 -5.81 -19.94 -14.57
C ILE A 98 -5.55 -20.65 -15.90
N LEU A 99 -5.60 -19.94 -17.02
CA LEU A 99 -5.51 -20.57 -18.34
C LEU A 99 -4.14 -21.23 -18.59
N SER A 100 -3.06 -20.68 -18.01
CA SER A 100 -1.69 -21.18 -18.15
C SER A 100 -1.53 -22.67 -17.77
N TRP A 101 -2.28 -23.14 -16.77
CA TRP A 101 -2.27 -24.54 -16.38
C TRP A 101 -3.57 -25.27 -16.77
N TYR A 102 -4.73 -24.60 -16.76
CA TYR A 102 -6.02 -25.23 -17.08
C TYR A 102 -6.08 -25.74 -18.53
N ALA A 103 -5.47 -25.02 -19.48
CA ALA A 103 -5.40 -25.44 -20.88
C ALA A 103 -4.62 -26.75 -21.10
N ARG A 104 -3.83 -27.19 -20.11
CA ARG A 104 -3.13 -28.48 -20.15
C ARG A 104 -4.06 -29.65 -19.85
N PHE A 105 -5.14 -29.41 -19.12
CA PHE A 105 -6.08 -30.45 -18.69
C PHE A 105 -7.32 -30.52 -19.60
N THR A 106 -7.79 -29.39 -20.11
CA THR A 106 -8.96 -29.36 -20.99
C THR A 106 -8.89 -28.25 -22.03
N ARG A 107 -9.68 -28.40 -23.10
CA ARG A 107 -9.83 -27.41 -24.19
C ARG A 107 -11.08 -26.55 -24.06
N ASP A 108 -11.82 -26.70 -22.96
CA ASP A 108 -13.01 -25.91 -22.70
C ASP A 108 -12.68 -24.42 -22.50
N ARG A 109 -13.36 -23.57 -23.27
CA ARG A 109 -13.20 -22.11 -23.23
C ARG A 109 -14.30 -21.40 -22.44
N SER A 110 -15.29 -22.14 -21.94
CA SER A 110 -16.42 -21.60 -21.18
C SER A 110 -16.09 -21.27 -19.72
N LEU A 111 -15.02 -21.86 -19.16
CA LEU A 111 -14.63 -21.66 -17.77
C LEU A 111 -14.33 -20.20 -17.44
N LEU A 112 -13.58 -19.48 -18.29
CA LEU A 112 -13.18 -18.09 -18.01
C LEU A 112 -14.39 -17.14 -17.98
N PRO A 113 -15.29 -17.15 -19.00
CA PRO A 113 -16.55 -16.44 -18.93
C PRO A 113 -17.37 -16.81 -17.69
N SER A 114 -17.44 -18.11 -17.35
CA SER A 114 -18.14 -18.60 -16.17
C SER A 114 -17.56 -18.04 -14.87
N ILE A 115 -16.24 -18.09 -14.66
CA ILE A 115 -15.58 -17.51 -13.47
C ILE A 115 -15.84 -16.00 -13.39
N TYR A 116 -15.78 -15.30 -14.52
CA TYR A 116 -16.06 -13.87 -14.56
C TYR A 116 -17.52 -13.55 -14.17
N SER A 117 -18.50 -14.22 -14.77
CA SER A 117 -19.92 -13.94 -14.53
C SER A 117 -20.39 -14.37 -13.13
N THR A 118 -19.85 -15.48 -12.64
CA THR A 118 -20.29 -16.20 -11.42
C THR A 118 -19.56 -15.68 -10.17
N ILE A 119 -18.26 -15.35 -10.28
CA ILE A 119 -17.43 -15.02 -9.12
C ILE A 119 -16.97 -13.57 -9.16
N ILE A 120 -16.27 -13.15 -10.22
CA ILE A 120 -15.57 -11.86 -10.22
C ILE A 120 -16.55 -10.71 -10.28
N ARG A 121 -17.53 -10.76 -11.20
CA ARG A 121 -18.47 -9.66 -11.36
C ARG A 121 -19.32 -9.45 -10.11
N PRO A 122 -19.96 -10.46 -9.50
CA PRO A 122 -20.81 -10.23 -8.32
C PRO A 122 -20.02 -9.82 -7.08
N THR A 123 -18.74 -10.18 -6.95
CA THR A 123 -17.90 -9.76 -5.82
C THR A 123 -17.32 -8.37 -6.02
N LEU A 124 -16.74 -8.09 -7.20
CA LEU A 124 -15.98 -6.86 -7.43
C LEU A 124 -16.88 -5.67 -7.80
N SER A 125 -17.98 -5.90 -8.51
CA SER A 125 -18.90 -4.84 -8.92
C SER A 125 -19.51 -4.04 -7.75
N PRO A 126 -20.06 -4.66 -6.68
CA PRO A 126 -20.60 -3.90 -5.56
C PRO A 126 -19.50 -3.11 -4.85
N ILE A 127 -18.34 -3.73 -4.59
CA ILE A 127 -17.20 -3.09 -3.92
C ILE A 127 -16.72 -1.86 -4.70
N LEU A 128 -16.50 -2.00 -6.01
CA LEU A 128 -16.02 -0.88 -6.82
C LEU A 128 -17.08 0.20 -7.01
N THR A 129 -18.35 -0.16 -7.10
CA THR A 129 -19.45 0.80 -7.21
C THR A 129 -19.60 1.58 -5.90
N GLU A 130 -19.47 0.92 -4.76
CA GLU A 130 -19.49 1.57 -3.45
C GLU A 130 -18.29 2.50 -3.26
N ILE A 131 -17.08 2.06 -3.65
CA ILE A 131 -15.87 2.91 -3.64
C ILE A 131 -16.06 4.14 -4.53
N TYR A 132 -16.67 3.99 -5.70
CA TYR A 132 -16.93 5.10 -6.61
C TYR A 132 -17.99 6.07 -6.05
N THR A 133 -19.05 5.53 -5.43
CA THR A 133 -20.17 6.32 -4.90
C THR A 133 -19.81 7.00 -3.58
N SER A 134 -19.01 6.34 -2.74
CA SER A 134 -18.63 6.78 -1.40
C SER A 134 -17.09 6.83 -1.25
N PRO A 135 -16.40 7.76 -1.93
CA PRO A 135 -14.94 7.89 -1.88
C PRO A 135 -14.41 8.23 -0.47
N ASP A 136 -15.28 8.74 0.40
CA ASP A 136 -14.91 9.19 1.75
C ASP A 136 -14.28 8.09 2.59
N ARG A 137 -14.67 6.81 2.42
CA ARG A 137 -14.09 5.71 3.20
C ARG A 137 -12.60 5.51 2.92
N ILE A 138 -12.20 5.67 1.66
CA ILE A 138 -10.78 5.61 1.29
C ILE A 138 -10.05 6.83 1.86
N CYS A 139 -10.72 7.98 1.91
CA CYS A 139 -10.18 9.17 2.54
C CYS A 139 -9.95 8.96 4.05
N ASP A 140 -10.94 8.38 4.76
CA ASP A 140 -10.84 8.02 6.18
C ASP A 140 -9.67 7.06 6.43
N PHE A 141 -9.57 5.99 5.62
CA PHE A 141 -8.48 5.04 5.70
C PHE A 141 -7.10 5.69 5.52
N LEU A 142 -6.94 6.54 4.50
CA LEU A 142 -5.64 7.17 4.19
C LEU A 142 -5.24 8.25 5.19
N LEU A 143 -6.20 9.01 5.72
CA LEU A 143 -5.94 10.16 6.59
C LEU A 143 -5.94 9.80 8.08
N LEU A 144 -6.75 8.82 8.49
CA LEU A 144 -6.96 8.48 9.91
C LEU A 144 -6.36 7.12 10.23
N ASP A 145 -6.80 6.06 9.56
CA ASP A 145 -6.47 4.70 9.97
C ASP A 145 -5.02 4.35 9.66
N LEU A 146 -4.53 4.65 8.45
CA LEU A 146 -3.16 4.33 8.03
C LEU A 146 -2.10 5.04 8.91
N PRO A 147 -2.19 6.35 9.19
CA PRO A 147 -1.27 6.99 10.12
C PRO A 147 -1.38 6.44 11.55
N THR A 148 -2.58 6.05 11.99
CA THR A 148 -2.79 5.44 13.31
C THR A 148 -2.10 4.06 13.40
N ILE A 149 -2.27 3.21 12.38
CA ILE A 149 -1.59 1.91 12.27
C ILE A 149 -0.07 2.11 12.25
N LEU A 150 0.43 3.10 11.50
CA LEU A 150 1.86 3.38 11.43
C LEU A 150 2.41 3.88 12.77
N THR A 151 1.67 4.72 13.49
CA THR A 151 2.02 5.17 14.85
C THR A 151 2.12 3.98 15.80
N LEU A 152 1.10 3.12 15.81
CA LEU A 152 1.09 1.90 16.60
C LEU A 152 2.27 1.00 16.26
N HIS A 153 2.57 0.82 14.97
CA HIS A 153 3.67 -0.02 14.52
C HIS A 153 5.03 0.50 14.99
N ILE A 154 5.31 1.79 14.82
CA ILE A 154 6.58 2.42 15.20
C ILE A 154 6.77 2.37 16.71
N ARG A 155 5.73 2.70 17.47
CA ARG A 155 5.76 2.64 18.93
C ARG A 155 6.05 1.22 19.43
N THR A 156 5.29 0.24 18.94
CA THR A 156 5.46 -1.17 19.31
C THR A 156 6.86 -1.68 18.95
N TYR A 157 7.41 -1.25 17.81
CA TYR A 157 8.78 -1.57 17.41
C TYR A 157 9.80 -1.05 18.43
N TRP A 158 9.72 0.21 18.85
CA TRP A 158 10.65 0.77 19.82
C TRP A 158 10.53 0.10 21.19
N GLU A 159 9.31 -0.21 21.63
CA GLU A 159 9.07 -0.93 22.88
C GLU A 159 9.66 -2.36 22.83
N ALA A 160 9.52 -3.06 21.69
CA ALA A 160 10.15 -4.37 21.48
C ALA A 160 11.68 -4.28 21.47
N ARG A 161 12.24 -3.30 20.75
CA ARG A 161 13.69 -3.04 20.69
C ARG A 161 14.26 -2.69 22.06
N ALA A 162 13.52 -1.94 22.89
CA ALA A 162 13.92 -1.63 24.26
C ALA A 162 14.00 -2.89 25.12
N ALA A 163 13.04 -3.82 24.99
CA ALA A 163 13.08 -5.09 25.71
C ALA A 163 14.24 -6.00 25.29
N VAL A 164 14.58 -6.02 23.99
CA VAL A 164 15.78 -6.70 23.50
C VAL A 164 17.05 -6.07 24.06
N GLY A 165 17.11 -4.73 24.13
CA GLY A 165 18.26 -4.00 24.69
C GLY A 165 18.52 -4.31 26.18
N VAL A 166 17.49 -4.66 26.94
CA VAL A 166 17.58 -5.07 28.36
C VAL A 166 17.79 -6.59 28.51
N GLY A 167 17.75 -7.35 27.42
CA GLY A 167 17.94 -8.81 27.42
C GLY A 167 16.71 -9.60 27.87
N LEU A 168 15.51 -8.98 27.91
CA LEU A 168 14.26 -9.67 28.26
C LEU A 168 13.75 -10.57 27.13
N VAL A 169 14.13 -10.27 25.88
CA VAL A 169 13.74 -11.02 24.69
C VAL A 169 14.97 -11.19 23.80
N GLY A 170 15.11 -12.38 23.19
CA GLY A 170 16.24 -12.70 22.31
C GLY A 170 16.14 -12.06 20.91
N ASP A 171 14.94 -12.01 20.33
CA ASP A 171 14.68 -11.46 19.00
C ASP A 171 13.64 -10.32 19.03
N ILE A 172 13.80 -9.33 18.16
CA ILE A 172 12.88 -8.20 18.06
C ILE A 172 11.51 -8.68 17.57
N GLY A 173 11.48 -9.64 16.64
CA GLY A 173 10.23 -10.21 16.13
C GLY A 173 9.39 -10.87 17.22
N ASP A 174 10.03 -11.67 18.08
CA ASP A 174 9.37 -12.29 19.24
C ASP A 174 8.86 -11.23 20.23
N GLY A 175 9.65 -10.19 20.47
CA GLY A 175 9.29 -9.09 21.38
C GLY A 175 8.15 -8.22 20.83
N TYR A 176 8.06 -8.08 19.52
CA TYR A 176 6.98 -7.38 18.83
C TYR A 176 5.68 -8.20 18.89
N HIS A 177 5.74 -9.47 18.51
CA HIS A 177 4.57 -10.35 18.50
C HIS A 177 3.98 -10.55 19.90
N ALA A 178 4.82 -10.61 20.95
CA ALA A 178 4.35 -10.69 22.33
C ALA A 178 3.53 -9.46 22.77
N ARG A 179 3.77 -8.29 22.17
CA ARG A 179 3.03 -7.05 22.44
C ARG A 179 1.78 -6.92 21.59
N LEU A 180 1.85 -7.36 20.33
CA LEU A 180 0.77 -7.28 19.37
C LEU A 180 0.56 -8.63 18.67
N PRO A 181 -0.08 -9.60 19.35
CA PRO A 181 -0.34 -10.91 18.78
C PRO A 181 -1.51 -10.82 17.78
N LEU A 182 -1.18 -10.80 16.49
CA LEU A 182 -2.18 -10.75 15.41
C LEU A 182 -2.44 -12.15 14.83
N LEU A 183 -3.71 -12.49 14.64
CA LEU A 183 -4.14 -13.76 14.01
C LEU A 183 -3.66 -13.89 12.56
N CYS A 184 -3.47 -12.75 11.88
CA CYS A 184 -2.99 -12.69 10.51
C CYS A 184 -1.50 -13.04 10.37
N VAL A 185 -0.76 -13.16 11.48
CA VAL A 185 0.67 -13.46 11.49
C VAL A 185 0.93 -14.80 12.15
N SER A 186 1.77 -15.62 11.54
CA SER A 186 2.23 -16.90 12.09
C SER A 186 3.75 -16.94 12.11
N ARG A 187 4.31 -17.66 13.08
CA ARG A 187 5.74 -17.97 13.08
C ARG A 187 6.02 -19.01 12.02
N SER A 188 6.90 -18.71 11.07
CA SER A 188 7.40 -19.68 10.11
C SER A 188 8.41 -20.58 10.83
N THR A 189 8.02 -21.82 11.10
CA THR A 189 8.97 -22.88 11.46
C THR A 189 9.65 -23.30 10.17
N GLY A 190 10.97 -23.10 10.03
CA GLY A 190 11.75 -23.29 8.79
C GLY A 190 11.86 -24.72 8.25
N LEU A 191 10.76 -25.49 8.25
CA LEU A 191 10.63 -26.84 7.71
C LEU A 191 10.23 -26.85 6.23
N SER A 192 10.17 -25.70 5.56
CA SER A 192 9.79 -25.58 4.15
C SER A 192 10.94 -25.08 3.28
N ASP A 193 12.10 -25.71 3.41
CA ASP A 193 13.09 -25.76 2.33
C ASP A 193 13.38 -27.25 2.10
N GLU A 194 12.71 -27.83 1.09
CA GLU A 194 12.95 -29.20 0.64
C GLU A 194 14.39 -29.29 0.12
N GLY A 195 15.36 -29.55 1.01
CA GLY A 195 16.74 -29.83 0.59
C GLY A 195 17.86 -29.55 1.61
N SER A 196 17.61 -28.85 2.72
CA SER A 196 18.65 -28.69 3.75
C SER A 196 18.43 -29.64 4.92
N GLU A 197 19.46 -30.44 5.18
CA GLU A 197 19.53 -31.45 6.22
C GLU A 197 19.05 -30.94 7.60
N VAL A 198 18.46 -31.87 8.35
CA VAL A 198 17.94 -31.74 9.70
C VAL A 198 19.04 -31.24 10.65
N GLY A 199 19.17 -29.92 10.75
CA GLY A 199 19.80 -29.22 11.87
C GLY A 199 18.71 -28.65 12.74
N ILE A 200 18.63 -29.09 14.01
CA ILE A 200 17.79 -28.47 15.02
C ILE A 200 18.35 -27.06 15.28
N VAL A 201 17.91 -26.07 14.51
CA VAL A 201 18.17 -24.66 14.80
C VAL A 201 17.16 -24.22 15.85
N VAL A 202 17.56 -24.34 17.11
CA VAL A 202 16.84 -23.75 18.24
C VAL A 202 16.87 -22.23 18.06
N GLY A 203 15.72 -21.62 17.74
CA GLY A 203 15.47 -20.20 18.00
C GLY A 203 15.53 -19.19 16.83
N GLY A 204 15.18 -19.57 15.59
CA GLY A 204 15.27 -18.66 14.42
C GLY A 204 14.01 -18.49 13.57
N GLY A 205 12.80 -18.74 14.10
CA GLY A 205 11.58 -18.65 13.29
C GLY A 205 11.18 -17.19 13.02
N ARG A 206 11.08 -16.82 11.74
CA ARG A 206 10.66 -15.49 11.27
C ARG A 206 9.13 -15.42 11.17
N TYR A 207 8.55 -14.27 11.49
CA TYR A 207 7.10 -14.06 11.37
C TYR A 207 6.72 -13.71 9.93
N THR A 208 5.68 -14.35 9.42
CA THR A 208 5.10 -14.11 8.09
C THR A 208 3.58 -14.11 8.19
N LEU A 209 2.89 -13.63 7.15
CA LEU A 209 1.43 -13.74 7.12
C LEU A 209 0.99 -15.20 7.11
N SER A 210 0.02 -15.53 7.96
CA SER A 210 -0.52 -16.88 8.09
C SER A 210 -1.22 -17.30 6.79
N PRO A 211 -0.82 -18.41 6.16
CA PRO A 211 -1.52 -18.92 4.97
C PRO A 211 -2.98 -19.28 5.27
N LEU A 212 -3.27 -19.72 6.51
CA LEU A 212 -4.63 -20.01 6.96
C LEU A 212 -5.47 -18.73 7.00
N TYR A 213 -4.92 -17.65 7.54
CA TYR A 213 -5.59 -16.34 7.51
C TYR A 213 -5.86 -15.89 6.07
N LEU A 214 -4.87 -15.95 5.16
CA LEU A 214 -5.07 -15.52 3.77
C LEU A 214 -6.11 -16.38 3.02
N SER A 215 -6.17 -17.69 3.31
CA SER A 215 -7.15 -18.59 2.70
C SER A 215 -8.56 -18.44 3.27
N THR A 216 -8.69 -18.13 4.56
CA THR A 216 -9.97 -17.83 5.20
C THR A 216 -10.50 -16.48 4.73
N LEU A 217 -9.63 -15.47 4.65
CA LEU A 217 -9.92 -14.15 4.10
C LEU A 217 -10.38 -14.23 2.64
N SER A 218 -9.67 -14.97 1.78
CA SER A 218 -10.13 -15.13 0.40
C SER A 218 -11.43 -15.92 0.31
N SER A 219 -11.66 -16.88 1.23
CA SER A 219 -12.93 -17.59 1.32
C SER A 219 -14.09 -16.67 1.74
N THR A 220 -13.89 -15.75 2.69
CA THR A 220 -14.94 -14.83 3.15
C THR A 220 -15.29 -13.79 2.09
N ILE A 221 -14.28 -13.24 1.40
CA ILE A 221 -14.49 -12.33 0.26
C ILE A 221 -15.32 -13.02 -0.85
N LEU A 222 -15.09 -14.32 -1.07
CA LEU A 222 -15.80 -15.11 -2.07
C LEU A 222 -17.13 -15.72 -1.59
N HIS A 223 -17.42 -15.72 -0.29
CA HIS A 223 -18.60 -16.38 0.30
C HIS A 223 -19.92 -15.65 0.06
N GLN A 224 -19.89 -14.44 -0.52
CA GLN A 224 -21.11 -13.71 -0.86
C GLN A 224 -21.96 -14.41 -1.94
N ASN A 225 -21.44 -15.44 -2.64
CA ASN A 225 -22.15 -16.13 -3.73
C ASN A 225 -22.48 -17.61 -3.40
N LYS A 226 -23.71 -18.05 -3.70
CA LYS A 226 -24.26 -19.41 -3.45
C LYS A 226 -23.85 -20.49 -4.48
N GLU A 227 -22.69 -20.38 -5.13
CA GLU A 227 -22.40 -21.08 -6.41
C GLU A 227 -21.21 -22.08 -6.32
N PRO A 228 -20.91 -22.92 -7.37
CA PRO A 228 -20.34 -24.26 -7.19
C PRO A 228 -18.92 -24.28 -6.61
N ASP A 229 -18.69 -25.25 -5.71
CA ASP A 229 -17.52 -25.30 -4.82
C ASP A 229 -16.17 -25.28 -5.54
N VAL A 230 -16.06 -25.90 -6.71
CA VAL A 230 -14.76 -26.08 -7.39
C VAL A 230 -14.22 -24.77 -7.95
N GLN A 231 -15.04 -23.98 -8.65
CA GLN A 231 -14.60 -22.70 -9.23
C GLN A 231 -14.24 -21.70 -8.11
N ARG A 232 -15.03 -21.72 -7.03
CA ARG A 232 -14.77 -20.93 -5.83
C ARG A 232 -13.47 -21.34 -5.15
N LEU A 233 -13.21 -22.64 -5.02
CA LEU A 233 -11.95 -23.15 -4.47
C LEU A 233 -10.75 -22.71 -5.32
N MET A 234 -10.87 -22.78 -6.65
CA MET A 234 -9.83 -22.31 -7.57
C MET A 234 -9.58 -20.81 -7.43
N ALA A 235 -10.65 -19.99 -7.42
CA ALA A 235 -10.52 -18.55 -7.24
C ALA A 235 -9.92 -18.18 -5.88
N ARG A 236 -10.35 -18.87 -4.81
CA ARG A 236 -9.83 -18.71 -3.44
C ARG A 236 -8.32 -18.95 -3.39
N GLU A 237 -7.88 -20.01 -4.04
CA GLU A 237 -6.49 -20.43 -4.05
C GLU A 237 -5.60 -19.46 -4.81
N VAL A 238 -6.06 -19.00 -5.97
CA VAL A 238 -5.36 -17.97 -6.77
C VAL A 238 -5.28 -16.65 -5.99
N LEU A 239 -6.38 -16.21 -5.36
CA LEU A 239 -6.37 -14.99 -4.55
C LEU A 239 -5.43 -15.11 -3.34
N ALA A 240 -5.53 -16.20 -2.57
CA ALA A 240 -4.72 -16.39 -1.36
C ALA A 240 -3.23 -16.56 -1.67
N ARG A 241 -2.86 -17.49 -2.56
CA ARG A 241 -1.46 -17.84 -2.80
C ARG A 241 -0.80 -16.95 -3.85
N SER A 242 -1.46 -16.69 -4.97
CA SER A 242 -0.82 -15.95 -6.07
C SER A 242 -0.83 -14.44 -5.84
N ILE A 243 -1.92 -13.90 -5.31
CA ILE A 243 -2.08 -12.44 -5.14
C ILE A 243 -1.64 -12.03 -3.73
N PHE A 244 -2.37 -12.45 -2.69
CA PHE A 244 -2.08 -11.97 -1.33
C PHE A 244 -0.72 -12.42 -0.83
N ALA A 245 -0.41 -13.72 -0.83
CA ALA A 245 0.87 -14.20 -0.35
C ALA A 245 2.05 -13.73 -1.22
N GLY A 246 1.87 -13.71 -2.55
CA GLY A 246 2.90 -13.26 -3.49
C GLY A 246 3.28 -11.79 -3.31
N VAL A 247 2.29 -10.90 -3.17
CA VAL A 247 2.50 -9.47 -2.94
C VAL A 247 3.00 -9.22 -1.52
N ALA A 248 2.37 -9.81 -0.52
CA ALA A 248 2.73 -9.62 0.88
C ALA A 248 4.17 -10.09 1.18
N LYS A 249 4.63 -11.17 0.55
CA LYS A 249 6.01 -11.67 0.69
C LYS A 249 7.04 -10.57 0.50
N ARG A 250 6.83 -9.72 -0.50
CA ARG A 250 7.74 -8.62 -0.83
C ARG A 250 7.54 -7.42 0.07
N MET A 251 6.29 -7.11 0.41
CA MET A 251 5.96 -5.96 1.23
C MET A 251 6.51 -6.05 2.65
N TYR A 252 6.73 -7.26 3.20
CA TYR A 252 7.39 -7.37 4.50
C TYR A 252 8.92 -7.34 4.40
N GLU A 253 9.52 -7.48 3.22
CA GLU A 253 10.99 -7.39 3.09
C GLU A 253 11.46 -5.93 3.22
N PRO A 254 12.53 -5.64 3.98
CA PRO A 254 13.00 -4.27 4.19
C PRO A 254 13.43 -3.55 2.89
N TRP A 255 14.07 -4.28 1.97
CA TRP A 255 14.56 -3.72 0.71
C TRP A 255 13.44 -3.13 -0.15
N PHE A 256 12.22 -3.66 -0.03
CA PHE A 256 11.05 -3.16 -0.74
C PHE A 256 10.77 -1.71 -0.35
N TRP A 257 10.79 -1.41 0.94
CA TRP A 257 10.54 -0.07 1.47
C TRP A 257 11.66 0.90 1.11
N TYR A 258 12.92 0.47 1.13
CA TYR A 258 14.04 1.32 0.69
C TYR A 258 13.95 1.65 -0.80
N SER A 259 13.63 0.65 -1.63
CA SER A 259 13.40 0.87 -3.07
C SER A 259 12.20 1.79 -3.31
N LEU A 260 11.11 1.60 -2.57
CA LEU A 260 9.92 2.44 -2.66
C LEU A 260 10.24 3.88 -2.27
N PHE A 261 10.93 4.08 -1.15
CA PHE A 261 11.39 5.40 -0.72
C PHE A 261 12.27 6.06 -1.78
N LEU A 262 13.28 5.36 -2.32
CA LEU A 262 14.18 5.90 -3.35
C LEU A 262 13.46 6.24 -4.66
N LYS A 263 12.41 5.49 -5.05
CA LYS A 263 11.60 5.82 -6.23
C LYS A 263 10.82 7.12 -6.07
N PHE A 264 10.33 7.42 -4.85
CA PHE A 264 9.63 8.68 -4.57
C PHE A 264 10.58 9.84 -4.27
N ALA A 265 11.65 9.56 -3.53
CA ALA A 265 12.63 10.54 -3.08
C ALA A 265 13.69 10.89 -4.13
N GLY A 266 13.89 10.03 -5.14
CA GLY A 266 15.00 10.10 -6.09
C GLY A 266 16.31 9.49 -5.56
N GLU A 267 17.26 9.25 -6.45
CA GLU A 267 18.58 8.71 -6.10
C GLU A 267 19.46 9.76 -5.38
N PRO A 268 20.32 9.34 -4.43
CA PRO A 268 21.19 10.26 -3.72
C PRO A 268 22.18 10.94 -4.67
N GLY A 269 22.24 12.27 -4.64
CA GLY A 269 23.11 13.06 -5.51
C GLY A 269 22.52 13.44 -6.88
N ASP A 270 21.28 13.07 -7.19
CA ASP A 270 20.61 13.50 -8.42
C ASP A 270 20.45 15.04 -8.44
N PRO A 271 21.03 15.74 -9.44
CA PRO A 271 20.97 17.21 -9.54
C PRO A 271 19.55 17.78 -9.60
N SER A 272 18.57 16.98 -10.04
CA SER A 272 17.15 17.34 -10.11
C SER A 272 16.59 17.75 -8.75
N SER A 273 17.17 17.23 -7.67
CA SER A 273 16.74 17.49 -6.29
C SER A 273 17.48 18.63 -5.58
N ARG A 274 18.56 19.15 -6.18
CA ARG A 274 19.34 20.28 -5.64
C ARG A 274 18.72 21.66 -5.94
N GLY A 275 17.56 21.69 -6.60
CA GLY A 275 16.90 22.91 -7.10
C GLY A 275 16.61 23.98 -6.05
N THR A 276 16.54 23.63 -4.77
CA THR A 276 16.15 24.59 -3.71
C THR A 276 17.33 25.16 -2.92
N GLN A 277 18.52 24.55 -2.96
CA GLN A 277 19.60 24.92 -2.01
C GLN A 277 20.87 25.50 -2.65
N ARG A 278 21.02 25.47 -3.99
CA ARG A 278 22.26 25.90 -4.66
C ARG A 278 22.18 27.24 -5.39
N ARG A 279 21.33 28.18 -4.93
CA ARG A 279 21.30 29.55 -5.47
C ARG A 279 22.19 30.56 -4.74
N HIS A 280 22.93 30.17 -3.69
CA HIS A 280 23.64 31.14 -2.86
C HIS A 280 25.17 31.01 -2.72
N GLY A 281 25.86 30.19 -3.53
CA GLY A 281 27.31 30.12 -3.39
C GLY A 281 28.00 29.40 -4.52
N GLU A 282 28.13 30.06 -5.68
CA GLU A 282 29.24 29.87 -6.62
C GLU A 282 29.10 30.88 -7.79
N SER A 283 29.23 32.17 -7.48
CA SER A 283 29.77 33.12 -8.47
C SER A 283 31.18 33.46 -8.00
N LYS A 284 32.12 32.60 -8.39
CA LYS A 284 33.55 32.89 -8.32
C LYS A 284 33.87 33.83 -9.48
N ASP A 285 33.34 35.06 -9.41
CA ASP A 285 33.81 36.16 -10.24
C ASP A 285 35.10 36.67 -9.61
N GLU A 286 36.19 36.02 -9.98
CA GLU A 286 37.53 36.57 -9.87
C GLU A 286 37.64 37.76 -10.83
N GLY A 287 37.40 38.97 -10.32
CA GLY A 287 37.71 40.19 -11.07
C GLY A 287 36.85 41.39 -10.73
N GLY A 288 37.12 42.04 -9.59
CA GLY A 288 36.66 43.42 -9.36
C GLY A 288 36.04 43.66 -7.99
N ALA A 289 36.86 43.59 -6.94
CA ALA A 289 36.52 44.16 -5.64
C ALA A 289 36.49 45.70 -5.72
N ARG A 290 35.46 46.24 -6.40
CA ARG A 290 35.04 47.62 -6.22
C ARG A 290 33.95 47.57 -5.17
N GLY A 291 34.26 48.02 -3.95
CA GLY A 291 33.40 47.87 -2.77
C GLY A 291 31.93 48.18 -3.09
N LYS A 292 31.07 47.18 -2.96
CA LYS A 292 29.63 47.40 -2.99
C LYS A 292 29.32 48.44 -1.92
N LYS A 293 28.78 49.58 -2.32
CA LYS A 293 28.36 50.64 -1.39
C LYS A 293 27.37 50.00 -0.41
N ILE A 294 27.46 50.38 0.86
CA ILE A 294 26.60 49.87 1.94
C ILE A 294 25.11 49.92 1.53
N ASP A 295 24.72 50.95 0.80
CA ASP A 295 23.38 51.13 0.24
C ASP A 295 22.90 49.93 -0.59
N GLN A 296 23.79 49.31 -1.37
CA GLN A 296 23.45 48.18 -2.23
C GLN A 296 23.18 46.91 -1.42
N ILE A 297 23.94 46.70 -0.33
CA ILE A 297 23.75 45.57 0.59
C ILE A 297 22.42 45.72 1.35
N VAL A 298 22.11 46.94 1.80
CA VAL A 298 20.84 47.23 2.49
C VAL A 298 19.65 47.01 1.54
N TRP A 299 19.73 47.49 0.31
CA TRP A 299 18.67 47.28 -0.69
C TRP A 299 18.48 45.80 -1.05
N ASP A 300 19.57 45.02 -1.18
CA ASP A 300 19.47 43.58 -1.44
C ASP A 300 18.77 42.84 -0.27
N HIS A 301 19.07 43.22 0.98
CA HIS A 301 18.38 42.65 2.14
C HIS A 301 16.91 43.06 2.22
N VAL A 302 16.59 44.33 1.97
CA VAL A 302 15.20 44.83 1.96
C VAL A 302 14.41 44.14 0.85
N ALA A 303 14.97 44.03 -0.36
CA ALA A 303 14.33 43.34 -1.48
C ALA A 303 14.12 41.84 -1.17
N SER A 304 15.10 41.19 -0.52
CA SER A 304 14.96 39.81 -0.07
C SER A 304 13.82 39.65 0.94
N ILE A 305 13.76 40.49 1.97
CA ILE A 305 12.68 40.48 2.97
C ILE A 305 11.32 40.73 2.29
N LEU A 306 11.23 41.71 1.40
CA LEU A 306 10.01 42.04 0.69
C LEU A 306 9.56 40.88 -0.21
N SER A 307 10.50 40.17 -0.84
CA SER A 307 10.21 38.99 -1.65
C SER A 307 9.68 37.82 -0.83
N VAL A 308 10.22 37.62 0.39
CA VAL A 308 9.73 36.61 1.34
C VAL A 308 8.33 36.98 1.83
N LEU A 309 8.11 38.23 2.22
CA LEU A 309 6.80 38.73 2.64
C LEU A 309 5.76 38.60 1.52
N TRP A 310 6.13 38.96 0.28
CA TRP A 310 5.26 38.79 -0.88
C TRP A 310 4.96 37.31 -1.18
N GLY A 311 5.95 36.43 -1.00
CA GLY A 311 5.77 34.98 -1.11
C GLY A 311 4.78 34.44 -0.07
N ILE A 312 4.93 34.85 1.20
CA ILE A 312 4.02 34.50 2.28
C ILE A 312 2.61 35.02 2.00
N TRP A 313 2.48 36.28 1.54
CA TRP A 313 1.20 36.86 1.17
C TRP A 313 0.52 36.11 0.03
N ARG A 314 1.26 35.76 -1.04
CA ARG A 314 0.73 34.91 -2.12
C ARG A 314 0.30 33.54 -1.62
N MET A 315 1.10 32.91 -0.76
CA MET A 315 0.75 31.64 -0.15
C MET A 315 -0.55 31.76 0.67
N ALA A 316 -0.68 32.82 1.47
CA ALA A 316 -1.88 33.10 2.26
C ALA A 316 -3.10 33.30 1.37
N ILE A 317 -2.99 34.06 0.27
CA ILE A 317 -4.09 34.21 -0.71
C ILE A 317 -4.46 32.86 -1.31
N SER A 318 -3.48 32.05 -1.73
CA SER A 318 -3.76 30.73 -2.32
C SER A 318 -4.46 29.80 -1.33
N VAL A 319 -4.01 29.78 -0.07
CA VAL A 319 -4.64 28.99 1.00
C VAL A 319 -6.05 29.50 1.28
N MET A 320 -6.26 30.82 1.33
CA MET A 320 -7.58 31.41 1.55
C MET A 320 -8.53 31.17 0.37
N ALA A 321 -8.05 31.25 -0.86
CA ALA A 321 -8.83 30.96 -2.06
C ALA A 321 -9.26 29.48 -2.07
N LEU A 322 -8.34 28.58 -1.73
CA LEU A 322 -8.61 27.14 -1.64
C LEU A 322 -9.54 26.81 -0.47
N TYR A 323 -9.40 27.49 0.67
CA TYR A 323 -10.32 27.41 1.79
C TYR A 323 -11.72 27.91 1.41
N ALA A 324 -11.82 29.01 0.66
CA ALA A 324 -13.10 29.54 0.18
C ALA A 324 -13.78 28.59 -0.83
N ALA A 325 -12.99 27.87 -1.63
CA ALA A 325 -13.48 26.87 -2.58
C ALA A 325 -13.91 25.55 -1.91
N SER A 326 -13.45 25.27 -0.70
CA SER A 326 -13.81 24.04 0.01
C SER A 326 -15.30 24.04 0.44
N PRO A 327 -15.98 22.88 0.45
CA PRO A 327 -17.42 22.79 0.75
C PRO A 327 -17.77 23.23 2.19
N ALA A 328 -19.04 23.57 2.42
CA ALA A 328 -19.51 24.16 3.67
C ALA A 328 -19.27 23.25 4.90
N PRO A 329 -19.00 23.84 6.08
CA PRO A 329 -18.45 23.12 7.24
C PRO A 329 -19.41 22.17 7.97
N SER A 330 -20.68 22.01 7.60
CA SER A 330 -21.63 21.22 8.40
C SER A 330 -21.43 19.70 8.31
N GLU A 331 -21.02 19.18 7.15
CA GLU A 331 -20.87 17.72 6.95
C GLU A 331 -19.41 17.26 7.06
N PHE A 332 -18.45 18.00 6.49
CA PHE A 332 -17.03 17.59 6.50
C PHE A 332 -16.34 17.77 7.86
N ARG A 333 -16.78 18.74 8.67
CA ARG A 333 -16.08 19.14 9.91
C ARG A 333 -16.18 18.07 11.00
N THR A 334 -17.26 17.31 11.07
CA THR A 334 -17.44 16.31 12.14
C THR A 334 -16.73 15.01 11.82
N LYS A 335 -16.70 14.61 10.54
CA LYS A 335 -16.16 13.32 10.12
C LYS A 335 -14.62 13.27 10.12
N HIS A 336 -13.96 14.32 9.64
CA HIS A 336 -12.50 14.38 9.53
C HIS A 336 -11.86 15.30 10.58
N ALA A 337 -12.57 15.54 11.70
CA ALA A 337 -12.01 16.31 12.79
C ALA A 337 -10.71 15.68 13.28
N ARG A 338 -9.67 16.50 13.48
CA ARG A 338 -8.38 16.06 14.01
C ARG A 338 -7.64 15.06 13.12
N CYS A 339 -7.82 15.11 11.80
CA CYS A 339 -7.06 14.23 10.91
C CYS A 339 -5.54 14.41 11.03
N MET A 340 -5.11 15.61 11.42
CA MET A 340 -3.71 15.91 11.70
C MET A 340 -3.17 15.25 12.97
N ASP A 341 -4.00 14.89 13.95
CA ASP A 341 -3.53 14.28 15.20
C ASP A 341 -2.88 12.92 14.93
N SER A 342 -3.46 12.11 14.05
CA SER A 342 -2.87 10.81 13.65
C SER A 342 -1.55 10.98 12.89
N ILE A 343 -1.44 12.00 12.04
CA ILE A 343 -0.20 12.33 11.31
C ILE A 343 0.87 12.84 12.28
N LEU A 344 0.50 13.69 13.24
CA LEU A 344 1.39 14.14 14.30
C LEU A 344 1.84 12.97 15.16
N GLY A 345 0.98 12.00 15.45
CA GLY A 345 1.35 10.76 16.14
C GLY A 345 2.53 10.05 15.47
N VAL A 346 2.45 9.84 14.14
CA VAL A 346 3.55 9.25 13.36
C VAL A 346 4.80 10.11 13.47
N GLY A 347 4.68 11.43 13.29
CA GLY A 347 5.81 12.36 13.35
C GLY A 347 6.50 12.35 14.72
N ARG A 348 5.73 12.28 15.80
CA ARG A 348 6.23 12.24 17.19
C ARG A 348 7.02 10.97 17.48
N GLU A 349 6.49 9.82 17.06
CA GLU A 349 7.13 8.52 17.25
C GLU A 349 8.35 8.31 16.32
N THR A 350 8.27 8.75 15.06
CA THR A 350 9.40 8.67 14.10
C THR A 350 10.58 9.53 14.54
N THR A 351 10.33 10.75 14.99
CA THR A 351 11.38 11.65 15.50
C THR A 351 11.88 11.24 16.88
N GLY A 352 11.11 10.44 17.63
CA GLY A 352 11.49 9.92 18.93
C GLY A 352 11.49 10.99 20.02
N VAL A 353 10.58 11.96 19.95
CA VAL A 353 10.46 13.09 20.88
C VAL A 353 10.37 12.64 22.35
N ASP A 354 9.80 11.46 22.60
CA ASP A 354 9.64 10.89 23.94
C ASP A 354 10.77 9.97 24.40
N GLY A 355 11.84 9.84 23.61
CA GLY A 355 13.02 9.05 23.96
C GLY A 355 12.97 7.60 23.49
N ARG A 356 12.10 7.25 22.53
CA ARG A 356 12.01 5.92 21.86
C ARG A 356 12.00 4.75 22.86
N ALA A 357 10.97 4.70 23.69
CA ALA A 357 10.83 3.69 24.75
C ALA A 357 12.04 3.60 25.72
N GLY A 358 12.78 4.70 25.91
CA GLY A 358 13.92 4.77 26.83
C GLY A 358 15.28 4.46 26.20
N LEU A 359 15.34 4.13 24.91
CA LEU A 359 16.60 3.87 24.19
C LEU A 359 17.40 5.13 23.86
N SER A 360 16.76 6.30 23.89
CA SER A 360 17.39 7.58 23.58
C SER A 360 17.17 8.60 24.70
N ALA A 361 18.17 9.45 24.93
CA ALA A 361 18.06 10.53 25.90
C ALA A 361 16.93 11.47 25.50
N LYS A 362 16.04 11.77 26.45
CA LYS A 362 14.95 12.73 26.27
C LYS A 362 15.55 14.12 26.05
N THR A 363 15.54 14.59 24.81
CA THR A 363 16.03 15.94 24.49
C THR A 363 14.91 16.95 24.71
N TRP A 364 15.07 17.81 25.72
CA TRP A 364 14.09 18.86 26.02
C TRP A 364 13.85 19.79 24.80
N ARG A 365 14.86 19.98 23.96
CA ARG A 365 14.78 20.80 22.74
C ARG A 365 13.80 20.21 21.72
N ALA A 366 13.88 18.91 21.45
CA ALA A 366 12.98 18.25 20.50
C ALA A 366 11.54 18.28 21.01
N ARG A 367 11.33 18.07 22.32
CA ARG A 367 10.01 18.20 22.96
C ARG A 367 9.43 19.59 22.84
N LEU A 368 10.20 20.62 23.19
CA LEU A 368 9.73 22.01 23.10
C LEU A 368 9.39 22.36 21.65
N ALA A 369 10.27 22.02 20.70
CA ALA A 369 10.02 22.26 19.29
C ALA A 369 8.76 21.50 18.79
N TRP A 370 8.59 20.25 19.20
CA TRP A 370 7.42 19.45 18.87
C TRP A 370 6.13 20.03 19.47
N SER A 371 6.14 20.46 20.73
CA SER A 371 5.00 21.13 21.37
C SER A 371 4.62 22.43 20.66
N VAL A 372 5.59 23.19 20.16
CA VAL A 372 5.31 24.37 19.32
C VAL A 372 4.62 23.95 18.01
N ILE A 373 5.07 22.87 17.38
CA ILE A 373 4.42 22.32 16.18
C ILE A 373 2.98 21.87 16.50
N GLU A 374 2.77 21.14 17.58
CA GLU A 374 1.43 20.71 18.03
C GLU A 374 0.51 21.91 18.27
N ILE A 375 0.99 22.96 18.95
CA ILE A 375 0.21 24.19 19.19
C ILE A 375 -0.14 24.89 17.86
N LEU A 376 0.81 24.98 16.92
CA LEU A 376 0.56 25.61 15.62
C LEU A 376 -0.43 24.80 14.77
N VAL A 377 -0.29 23.48 14.75
CA VAL A 377 -1.18 22.59 13.99
C VAL A 377 -2.57 22.57 14.60
N THR A 378 -2.70 22.54 15.92
CA THR A 378 -4.01 22.61 16.60
C THR A 378 -4.68 23.97 16.39
N LEU A 379 -3.92 25.07 16.37
CA LEU A 379 -4.44 26.42 16.07
C LEU A 379 -5.02 26.50 14.65
N ILE A 380 -4.37 25.86 13.67
CA ILE A 380 -4.79 25.84 12.26
C ILE A 380 -5.70 24.61 11.97
N GLY A 381 -5.93 23.75 12.96
CA GLY A 381 -6.63 22.46 12.84
C GLY A 381 -7.96 22.55 12.10
N PRO A 382 -8.88 23.48 12.46
CA PRO A 382 -10.16 23.62 11.75
C PRO A 382 -10.04 23.97 10.26
N VAL A 383 -8.95 24.60 9.85
CA VAL A 383 -8.65 24.89 8.44
C VAL A 383 -8.10 23.63 7.77
N LEU A 384 -7.19 22.91 8.42
CA LEU A 384 -6.59 21.67 7.89
C LEU A 384 -7.61 20.55 7.76
N ASP A 385 -8.47 20.35 8.76
CA ASP A 385 -9.53 19.34 8.78
C ASP A 385 -10.53 19.53 7.63
N ARG A 386 -10.68 20.77 7.12
CA ARG A 386 -11.51 21.06 5.94
C ARG A 386 -10.71 20.95 4.65
N LEU A 387 -9.48 21.44 4.66
CA LEU A 387 -8.66 21.58 3.46
C LEU A 387 -8.09 20.25 2.97
N ILE A 388 -7.61 19.40 3.87
CA ILE A 388 -6.91 18.15 3.52
C ILE A 388 -7.88 17.16 2.85
N PRO A 389 -9.05 16.83 3.42
CA PRO A 389 -10.00 15.95 2.75
C PRO A 389 -10.44 16.51 1.39
N HIS A 390 -10.70 17.83 1.32
CA HIS A 390 -11.06 18.48 0.06
C HIS A 390 -9.96 18.32 -1.01
N LEU A 391 -8.69 18.52 -0.64
CA LEU A 391 -7.56 18.31 -1.53
C LEU A 391 -7.46 16.85 -2.00
N PHE A 392 -7.71 15.90 -1.10
CA PHE A 392 -7.75 14.47 -1.43
C PHE A 392 -8.87 14.16 -2.44
N HIS A 393 -10.08 14.66 -2.23
CA HIS A 393 -11.18 14.47 -3.19
C HIS A 393 -10.87 15.10 -4.56
N VAL A 394 -10.32 16.31 -4.59
CA VAL A 394 -10.11 17.04 -5.84
C VAL A 394 -8.91 16.52 -6.63
N HIS A 395 -7.84 16.06 -5.96
CA HIS A 395 -6.57 15.73 -6.63
C HIS A 395 -6.20 14.25 -6.56
N VAL A 396 -6.56 13.55 -5.47
CA VAL A 396 -6.14 12.17 -5.23
C VAL A 396 -7.22 11.18 -5.69
N LEU A 397 -8.48 11.42 -5.37
CA LEU A 397 -9.61 10.55 -5.70
C LEU A 397 -10.25 10.93 -7.04
N THR A 398 -9.43 10.98 -8.09
CA THR A 398 -9.90 11.34 -9.44
C THR A 398 -9.89 10.12 -10.38
N PRO A 399 -10.76 10.05 -11.40
CA PRO A 399 -10.73 8.95 -12.38
C PRO A 399 -9.35 8.77 -13.04
N ARG A 400 -8.61 9.87 -13.23
CA ARG A 400 -7.26 9.86 -13.80
C ARG A 400 -6.24 9.15 -12.91
N THR A 401 -6.31 9.32 -11.59
CA THR A 401 -5.41 8.61 -10.67
C THR A 401 -5.78 7.12 -10.63
N SER A 402 -7.06 6.77 -10.69
CA SER A 402 -7.51 5.37 -10.83
C SER A 402 -6.97 4.73 -12.12
N LEU A 403 -7.07 5.41 -13.27
CA LEU A 403 -6.51 4.91 -14.53
C LEU A 403 -4.98 4.74 -14.47
N ARG A 404 -4.26 5.71 -13.90
CA ARG A 404 -2.81 5.59 -13.69
C ARG A 404 -2.46 4.44 -12.77
N LEU A 405 -3.26 4.20 -11.73
CA LEU A 405 -3.07 3.09 -10.81
C LEU A 405 -3.29 1.76 -11.53
N ILE A 406 -4.37 1.63 -12.32
CA ILE A 406 -4.64 0.43 -13.12
C ILE A 406 -3.51 0.18 -14.12
N ASP A 407 -3.04 1.20 -14.84
CA ASP A 407 -1.91 1.08 -15.77
C ASP A 407 -0.61 0.68 -15.05
N THR A 408 -0.41 1.19 -13.83
CA THR A 408 0.76 0.84 -13.02
C THR A 408 0.67 -0.61 -12.55
N VAL A 409 -0.50 -1.04 -12.06
CA VAL A 409 -0.76 -2.43 -11.68
C VAL A 409 -0.62 -3.36 -12.88
N GLU A 410 -1.14 -2.99 -14.05
CA GLU A 410 -0.99 -3.76 -15.29
C GLU A 410 0.48 -3.90 -15.68
N LYS A 411 1.27 -2.81 -15.65
CA LYS A 411 2.71 -2.85 -15.94
C LYS A 411 3.52 -3.63 -14.90
N LEU A 412 3.12 -3.57 -13.63
CA LEU A 412 3.80 -4.28 -12.54
C LEU A 412 3.52 -5.79 -12.59
N LEU A 413 2.26 -6.18 -12.85
CA LEU A 413 1.87 -7.60 -12.92
C LEU A 413 2.21 -8.22 -14.28
N PHE A 414 2.12 -7.45 -15.37
CA PHE A 414 2.26 -7.91 -16.75
C PHE A 414 3.23 -7.06 -17.60
N PRO A 415 4.51 -6.94 -17.22
CA PRO A 415 5.48 -6.10 -17.92
C PRO A 415 5.79 -6.55 -19.37
N LEU A 416 5.48 -7.79 -19.73
CA LEU A 416 5.79 -8.39 -21.05
C LEU A 416 4.53 -8.49 -21.93
N ASP A 417 3.96 -7.35 -22.35
CA ASP A 417 2.80 -7.28 -23.25
C ASP A 417 1.66 -8.25 -22.86
N GLY A 418 1.29 -8.24 -21.57
CA GLY A 418 0.20 -9.03 -21.04
C GLY A 418 0.56 -10.43 -20.55
N TYR A 419 1.83 -10.82 -20.51
CA TYR A 419 2.29 -12.01 -19.81
C TYR A 419 2.87 -11.66 -18.44
N PRO A 420 2.67 -12.51 -17.42
CA PRO A 420 3.29 -12.29 -16.12
C PRO A 420 4.80 -12.28 -16.34
N GLY A 421 5.45 -11.21 -15.90
CA GLY A 421 6.91 -11.16 -15.92
C GLY A 421 7.48 -12.26 -15.02
N PRO A 422 8.72 -12.72 -15.25
CA PRO A 422 9.41 -13.46 -14.20
C PRO A 422 9.39 -12.58 -12.95
N SER A 423 9.11 -13.18 -11.78
CA SER A 423 9.21 -12.47 -10.51
C SER A 423 10.52 -11.70 -10.51
N PRO A 424 10.51 -10.35 -10.33
CA PRO A 424 11.72 -9.58 -10.13
C PRO A 424 12.66 -10.33 -9.20
N ILE A 425 13.91 -10.50 -9.62
CA ILE A 425 14.91 -11.17 -8.82
C ILE A 425 15.02 -10.38 -7.53
N ASP A 426 14.78 -11.06 -6.40
CA ASP A 426 14.91 -10.42 -5.10
C ASP A 426 16.37 -9.96 -4.97
N PRO A 427 16.61 -8.72 -4.50
CA PRO A 427 17.96 -8.19 -4.42
C PRO A 427 18.82 -9.09 -3.54
N THR A 428 20.08 -9.26 -3.94
CA THR A 428 21.07 -9.93 -3.11
C THR A 428 21.21 -9.20 -1.77
N PRO A 429 21.65 -9.87 -0.68
CA PRO A 429 21.81 -9.21 0.62
C PRO A 429 22.73 -7.98 0.54
N ASP A 430 23.74 -8.01 -0.33
CA ASP A 430 24.66 -6.89 -0.57
C ASP A 430 23.95 -5.73 -1.29
N GLU A 431 23.13 -6.02 -2.30
CA GLU A 431 22.31 -5.00 -2.98
C GLU A 431 21.25 -4.41 -2.02
N ALA A 432 20.66 -5.23 -1.16
CA ALA A 432 19.72 -4.76 -0.14
C ALA A 432 20.40 -3.81 0.87
N ALA A 433 21.65 -4.10 1.26
CA ALA A 433 22.45 -3.22 2.10
C ALA A 433 22.81 -1.91 1.38
N ASP A 434 23.14 -1.96 0.09
CA ASP A 434 23.37 -0.77 -0.73
C ASP A 434 22.11 0.09 -0.87
N LEU A 435 20.93 -0.53 -1.10
CA LEU A 435 19.64 0.16 -1.11
C LEU A 435 19.36 0.87 0.22
N LYS A 436 19.66 0.22 1.35
CA LYS A 436 19.54 0.82 2.68
C LYS A 436 20.47 2.03 2.83
N ALA A 437 21.75 1.89 2.50
CA ALA A 437 22.73 2.97 2.59
C ALA A 437 22.36 4.17 1.70
N LYS A 438 21.84 3.91 0.49
CA LYS A 438 21.31 4.94 -0.42
C LYS A 438 20.10 5.64 0.17
N ALA A 439 19.16 4.90 0.75
CA ALA A 439 17.97 5.46 1.39
C ALA A 439 18.33 6.34 2.59
N GLU A 440 19.25 5.90 3.45
CA GLU A 440 19.76 6.66 4.59
C GLU A 440 20.44 7.98 4.15
N LYS A 441 21.32 7.90 3.16
CA LYS A 441 21.98 9.08 2.59
C LYS A 441 20.95 10.05 2.03
N ARG A 442 19.98 9.55 1.27
CA ARG A 442 18.94 10.37 0.64
C ARG A 442 18.02 11.02 1.68
N LEU A 443 17.64 10.29 2.71
CA LEU A 443 16.87 10.83 3.82
C LEU A 443 17.62 11.97 4.52
N GLY A 444 18.92 11.82 4.73
CA GLY A 444 19.78 12.88 5.29
C GLY A 444 19.93 14.13 4.40
N GLU A 445 19.78 13.99 3.08
CA GLU A 445 19.75 15.10 2.12
C GLU A 445 18.40 15.82 2.09
N ILE A 446 17.29 15.10 2.31
CA ILE A 446 15.92 15.66 2.25
C ILE A 446 15.57 16.45 3.52
N ILE A 447 16.07 16.02 4.69
CA ILE A 447 15.74 16.69 5.95
C ILE A 447 16.36 18.10 5.98
N PRO A 448 15.55 19.16 6.13
CA PRO A 448 16.05 20.53 6.21
C PRO A 448 17.03 20.72 7.38
N GLY A 449 18.08 21.53 7.18
CA GLY A 449 19.11 21.79 8.20
C GLY A 449 18.57 22.14 9.60
N PRO A 450 17.58 23.04 9.75
CA PRO A 450 17.00 23.36 11.06
C PRO A 450 16.32 22.16 11.74
N VAL A 451 15.57 21.37 10.97
CA VAL A 451 14.90 20.16 11.45
C VAL A 451 15.93 19.13 11.87
N ARG A 452 17.00 18.96 11.08
CA ARG A 452 18.11 18.07 11.40
C ARG A 452 18.79 18.46 12.72
N ILE A 453 19.07 19.74 12.94
CA ILE A 453 19.71 20.20 14.19
C ILE A 453 18.84 19.90 15.42
N ILE A 454 17.51 20.02 15.29
CA ILE A 454 16.58 19.86 16.41
C ILE A 454 16.28 18.37 16.68
N PHE A 455 15.95 17.61 15.64
CA PHE A 455 15.42 16.24 15.77
C PHE A 455 16.43 15.14 15.42
N CYS A 456 17.47 15.44 14.63
CA CYS A 456 18.47 14.46 14.19
C CYS A 456 19.91 15.03 14.32
N PRO A 457 20.35 15.40 15.53
CA PRO A 457 21.66 16.01 15.73
C PRO A 457 22.81 15.11 15.29
N THR A 458 22.68 13.78 15.40
CA THR A 458 23.69 12.84 14.93
C THR A 458 23.29 12.19 13.60
N PRO A 459 24.26 11.77 12.76
CA PRO A 459 23.95 11.02 11.54
C PRO A 459 23.27 9.67 11.86
N THR A 460 23.51 9.12 13.05
CA THR A 460 22.84 7.90 13.53
C THR A 460 21.34 8.08 13.76
N ASP A 461 20.86 9.31 14.01
CA ASP A 461 19.43 9.59 14.19
C ASP A 461 18.63 9.48 12.89
N VAL A 462 19.28 9.71 11.74
CA VAL A 462 18.67 9.54 10.41
C VAL A 462 18.45 8.06 10.11
N VAL A 463 19.46 7.22 10.35
CA VAL A 463 19.39 5.74 10.21
C VAL A 463 18.24 5.19 11.04
N ARG A 464 18.14 5.72 12.25
CA ARG A 464 17.14 5.44 13.26
C ARG A 464 15.69 5.72 12.83
N ILE A 465 15.43 6.54 11.81
CA ILE A 465 14.07 6.76 11.28
C ILE A 465 13.63 5.57 10.42
N LEU A 466 14.57 4.87 9.78
CA LEU A 466 14.33 3.71 8.92
C LEU A 466 14.41 2.38 9.67
N GLU A 467 14.79 2.39 10.96
CA GLU A 467 14.86 1.19 11.80
C GLU A 467 13.53 0.42 11.92
N PRO A 468 12.35 1.06 12.11
CA PRO A 468 11.08 0.33 12.25
C PRO A 468 10.74 -0.57 11.06
N ILE A 469 11.11 -0.16 9.85
CA ILE A 469 10.88 -0.93 8.61
C ILE A 469 12.02 -1.90 8.27
N SER A 470 13.08 -1.93 9.09
CA SER A 470 14.27 -2.76 8.86
C SER A 470 14.05 -4.24 9.22
N ASP A 471 13.06 -4.54 10.07
CA ASP A 471 12.82 -5.91 10.54
C ASP A 471 11.62 -6.55 9.80
N PRO A 472 11.83 -7.68 9.11
CA PRO A 472 10.76 -8.30 8.33
C PRO A 472 9.63 -8.89 9.18
N SER A 473 9.92 -9.37 10.38
CA SER A 473 8.90 -9.94 11.28
C SER A 473 7.95 -8.85 11.77
N CYS A 474 8.48 -7.67 12.10
CA CYS A 474 7.69 -6.48 12.44
C CYS A 474 6.89 -5.99 11.23
N ASN A 475 7.49 -5.97 10.04
CA ASN A 475 6.80 -5.58 8.82
C ASN A 475 5.64 -6.52 8.47
N ALA A 476 5.73 -7.82 8.76
CA ALA A 476 4.63 -8.75 8.54
C ALA A 476 3.38 -8.36 9.36
N HIS A 477 3.56 -7.89 10.59
CA HIS A 477 2.47 -7.36 11.42
C HIS A 477 1.91 -6.06 10.85
N LEU A 478 2.77 -5.14 10.38
CA LEU A 478 2.33 -3.93 9.70
C LEU A 478 1.45 -4.24 8.49
N ILE A 479 1.90 -5.15 7.62
CA ILE A 479 1.12 -5.55 6.44
C ILE A 479 -0.19 -6.23 6.84
N GLY A 480 -0.18 -7.05 7.89
CA GLY A 480 -1.38 -7.66 8.44
C GLY A 480 -2.41 -6.61 8.87
N MET A 481 -2.01 -5.63 9.69
CA MET A 481 -2.88 -4.54 10.14
C MET A 481 -3.41 -3.69 8.97
N VAL A 482 -2.53 -3.34 8.02
CA VAL A 482 -2.93 -2.57 6.82
C VAL A 482 -3.93 -3.35 5.98
N LEU A 483 -3.74 -4.66 5.83
CA LEU A 483 -4.64 -5.53 5.07
C LEU A 483 -6.00 -5.66 5.76
N ASP A 484 -6.03 -5.91 7.07
CA ASP A 484 -7.27 -5.99 7.86
C ASP A 484 -8.07 -4.68 7.74
N CYS A 485 -7.41 -3.54 7.89
CA CYS A 485 -8.04 -2.23 7.81
C CYS A 485 -8.51 -1.88 6.38
N LEU A 486 -7.70 -2.20 5.36
CA LEU A 486 -8.09 -2.00 3.97
C LEU A 486 -9.34 -2.83 3.62
N ILE A 487 -9.41 -4.07 4.09
CA ILE A 487 -10.56 -4.95 3.83
C ILE A 487 -11.78 -4.49 4.58
N ALA A 488 -11.65 -4.08 5.84
CA ALA A 488 -12.75 -3.47 6.59
C ALA A 488 -13.27 -2.19 5.91
N THR A 489 -12.38 -1.42 5.26
CA THR A 489 -12.74 -0.21 4.51
C THR A 489 -13.48 -0.55 3.21
N MET A 490 -13.01 -1.57 2.48
CA MET A 490 -13.57 -1.97 1.18
C MET A 490 -14.84 -2.82 1.29
N ILE A 491 -14.96 -3.62 2.36
CA ILE A 491 -16.06 -4.56 2.59
C ILE A 491 -16.44 -4.49 4.08
N PRO A 492 -17.20 -3.46 4.50
CA PRO A 492 -17.52 -3.25 5.91
C PRO A 492 -18.29 -4.42 6.54
N ASP A 493 -19.05 -5.17 5.74
CA ASP A 493 -19.80 -6.35 6.18
C ASP A 493 -18.91 -7.47 6.73
N LEU A 494 -17.62 -7.47 6.36
CA LEU A 494 -16.62 -8.41 6.88
C LEU A 494 -16.00 -7.95 8.20
N ALA A 495 -16.06 -6.65 8.49
CA ALA A 495 -15.71 -6.15 9.80
C ALA A 495 -16.85 -6.52 10.76
N ILE A 496 -16.51 -7.00 11.96
CA ILE A 496 -17.51 -7.23 12.99
C ILE A 496 -18.10 -5.88 13.36
N GLY A 497 -19.26 -5.54 12.77
CA GLY A 497 -20.03 -4.40 13.20
C GLY A 497 -20.43 -4.64 14.65
N ASN A 498 -20.15 -3.67 15.54
CA ASN A 498 -20.76 -3.60 16.87
C ASN A 498 -22.28 -3.32 16.77
N THR A 499 -22.99 -3.96 15.84
CA THR A 499 -24.44 -3.84 15.66
C THR A 499 -25.22 -4.48 16.81
N VAL A 500 -24.57 -5.23 17.69
CA VAL A 500 -25.19 -5.89 18.86
C VAL A 500 -25.48 -4.91 20.02
N LEU A 501 -24.99 -3.66 20.01
CA LEU A 501 -25.23 -2.71 21.12
C LEU A 501 -26.16 -1.55 20.78
N SER A 502 -26.83 -1.54 19.63
CA SER A 502 -27.74 -0.43 19.26
C SER A 502 -29.15 -0.84 18.84
N SER A 503 -29.51 -2.13 18.88
CA SER A 503 -30.87 -2.58 18.52
C SER A 503 -31.84 -2.81 19.69
N ASP A 504 -31.39 -2.86 20.94
CA ASP A 504 -32.26 -3.34 22.05
C ASP A 504 -32.70 -2.27 23.07
N ALA A 505 -32.59 -0.97 22.73
CA ALA A 505 -33.10 0.10 23.60
C ALA A 505 -34.59 0.42 23.40
N THR A 506 -35.34 -0.35 22.59
CA THR A 506 -36.79 -0.15 22.42
C THR A 506 -37.55 -1.47 22.29
N ASN A 507 -37.93 -2.03 23.46
CA ASN A 507 -39.04 -2.94 23.76
C ASN A 507 -38.56 -3.86 24.90
N GLY A 508 -38.91 -3.61 26.16
CA GLY A 508 -40.26 -3.87 26.64
C GLY A 508 -40.34 -5.31 27.12
N THR A 509 -40.05 -5.51 28.41
CA THR A 509 -40.57 -6.58 29.28
C THR A 509 -40.71 -7.98 28.67
N ASP A 510 -39.75 -8.85 28.92
CA ASP A 510 -39.99 -10.08 29.69
C ASP A 510 -38.66 -10.78 29.98
N ALA A 511 -38.40 -10.98 31.27
CA ALA A 511 -37.21 -11.63 31.78
C ALA A 511 -37.35 -13.15 31.61
N GLU A 512 -36.54 -13.75 30.74
CA GLU A 512 -36.20 -15.16 30.85
C GLU A 512 -34.70 -15.32 31.13
N LYS A 513 -34.47 -15.97 32.27
CA LYS A 513 -33.24 -16.05 33.03
C LYS A 513 -32.35 -17.16 32.45
N VAL A 514 -31.38 -16.82 31.60
CA VAL A 514 -30.30 -17.75 31.24
C VAL A 514 -29.10 -17.47 32.13
N ILE A 515 -28.94 -18.35 33.11
CA ILE A 515 -27.84 -18.40 34.08
C ILE A 515 -26.62 -19.02 33.38
N PHE A 516 -25.50 -18.32 33.35
CA PHE A 516 -24.17 -18.94 33.33
C PHE A 516 -23.29 -18.33 34.43
N PRO A 517 -22.38 -19.13 35.02
CA PRO A 517 -21.84 -18.92 36.35
C PRO A 517 -20.68 -17.93 36.36
N GLY A 518 -20.53 -17.26 37.50
CA GLY A 518 -19.71 -16.08 37.68
C GLY A 518 -18.20 -16.31 37.64
N THR A 519 -17.55 -15.26 37.16
CA THR A 519 -16.20 -14.87 37.50
C THR A 519 -16.32 -13.64 38.41
N GLU A 520 -16.09 -13.83 39.70
CA GLU A 520 -15.87 -12.76 40.66
C GLU A 520 -14.61 -11.98 40.27
N SER A 521 -14.74 -10.67 40.11
CA SER A 521 -13.62 -9.72 40.13
C SER A 521 -13.81 -8.81 41.34
N PRO A 522 -12.83 -8.68 42.25
CA PRO A 522 -12.91 -7.77 43.37
C PRO A 522 -12.43 -6.38 42.93
N THR A 523 -13.31 -5.38 42.99
CA THR A 523 -12.92 -3.96 43.07
C THR A 523 -13.96 -3.25 43.93
N GLU A 524 -13.82 -3.39 45.25
CA GLU A 524 -14.40 -2.43 46.17
C GLU A 524 -13.49 -1.20 46.24
N VAL A 525 -14.09 -0.07 45.87
CA VAL A 525 -13.57 1.27 46.10
C VAL A 525 -13.80 1.57 47.58
N VAL A 526 -12.76 1.49 48.39
CA VAL A 526 -12.76 1.95 49.77
C VAL A 526 -12.80 3.48 49.74
N SER A 527 -13.88 4.05 50.29
CA SER A 527 -14.01 5.50 50.50
C SER A 527 -13.23 5.91 51.73
N ASP A 528 -12.39 6.94 51.58
CA ASP A 528 -11.55 7.58 52.61
C ASP A 528 -12.32 8.27 53.76
N HIS A 529 -13.57 7.87 54.05
CA HIS A 529 -14.38 8.50 55.10
C HIS A 529 -14.47 7.69 56.41
N ASP A 530 -14.04 6.42 56.42
CA ASP A 530 -14.19 5.52 57.58
C ASP A 530 -12.87 5.32 58.37
N LEU A 531 -11.78 6.02 58.04
CA LEU A 531 -10.49 5.89 58.72
C LEU A 531 -10.22 6.93 59.83
N GLU A 532 -11.07 7.96 59.98
CA GLU A 532 -10.93 8.94 61.08
C GLU A 532 -11.74 8.58 62.33
N GLU A 533 -12.73 7.69 62.24
CA GLU A 533 -13.55 7.29 63.40
C GLU A 533 -12.87 6.21 64.25
N ASP A 534 -12.12 5.28 63.63
CA ASP A 534 -11.38 4.22 64.34
C ASP A 534 -10.06 4.70 65.00
N LEU A 535 -9.52 5.86 64.61
CA LEU A 535 -8.32 6.46 65.20
C LEU A 535 -8.61 7.32 66.44
N ALA A 536 -9.86 7.76 66.62
CA ALA A 536 -10.32 8.47 67.81
C ALA A 536 -10.69 7.52 68.97
N GLU A 537 -11.06 6.27 68.68
CA GLU A 537 -11.41 5.26 69.70
C GLU A 537 -10.17 4.54 70.28
N ALA A 538 -9.00 4.62 69.60
CA ALA A 538 -7.75 3.98 70.04
C ALA A 538 -6.82 4.87 70.92
N LEU A 539 -7.17 6.14 71.16
CA LEU A 539 -6.39 7.08 72.00
C LEU A 539 -7.14 7.54 73.26
N GLY A 540 -8.23 6.85 73.61
CA GLY A 540 -9.14 7.20 74.70
C GLY A 540 -9.09 6.31 75.95
N ASP A 541 -8.17 5.34 76.06
CA ASP A 541 -7.94 4.57 77.29
C ASP A 541 -6.48 4.05 77.32
N GLY A 542 -5.61 4.72 78.09
CA GLY A 542 -4.22 4.32 78.31
C GLY A 542 -3.26 5.44 78.71
#